data_AF-A0A3M1EKK7-F1
#
_entry.id   AF-A0A3M1EKK7-F1
#
_cell.length_a   1.000
_cell.length_b   1.000
_cell.length_c   1.000
_cell.angle_alpha   90.00
_cell.angle_beta   90.00
_cell.angle_gamma   90.00
#
_symmetry.space_group_name_H-M   'P 1'
#
loop_
_entity.id
_entity.type
_entity.pdbx_description
1 polymer ?
#
loop_
_entity_poly.entity_id
_entity_poly.type
_entity_poly.pdbx_seq_one_letter_code
_entity_poly.pdbx_strand_id
1 'polypeptide(L)'
;MLLLKNLLFTFVIPGTVAVYVPVRLARWLGRTLCEGALFPLAIVAFALGGGIYLWCLWDFATVGRGTPAPIDAPKRLVVRGLYRYTRNPMYVGVLLVIVGWAAWFATPWLLLYAAGVATLFHLFVVGYEEPHLRRVFGAEYEAYCARVSRWVPLFSRVRKD
;
A
#
# COMPACT_ATOMS: atom_id res chain seq x y z
N MET A 1 3.05 -7.25 21.78
CA MET A 1 1.64 -6.84 21.66
C MET A 1 1.35 -5.98 20.42
N LEU A 2 2.13 -4.94 20.12
CA LEU A 2 1.96 -4.14 18.87
C LEU A 2 2.24 -4.90 17.57
N LEU A 3 3.31 -5.70 17.53
CA LEU A 3 3.66 -6.52 16.35
C LEU A 3 2.55 -7.52 16.00
N LEU A 4 1.96 -8.16 17.01
CA LEU A 4 0.85 -9.11 16.82
C LEU A 4 -0.42 -8.42 16.27
N LYS A 5 -0.74 -7.21 16.74
CA LYS A 5 -1.86 -6.42 16.21
C LYS A 5 -1.61 -5.95 14.77
N ASN A 6 -0.38 -5.54 14.44
CA ASN A 6 0.02 -5.18 13.08
C ASN A 6 -0.04 -6.37 12.12
N LEU A 7 0.40 -7.54 12.57
CA LEU A 7 0.29 -8.79 11.81
C LEU A 7 -1.18 -9.16 11.60
N LEU A 8 -2.00 -9.14 12.65
CA LEU A 8 -3.44 -9.44 12.55
C LEU A 8 -4.14 -8.50 11.55
N PHE A 9 -3.94 -7.19 11.66
CA PHE A 9 -4.48 -6.21 10.71
C PHE A 9 -4.00 -6.48 9.28
N THR A 10 -2.71 -6.76 9.10
CA THR A 10 -2.08 -7.09 7.81
C THR A 10 -2.69 -8.32 7.16
N PHE A 11 -2.88 -9.40 7.92
CA PHE A 11 -3.42 -10.64 7.37
C PHE A 11 -4.92 -10.52 7.06
N VAL A 12 -5.68 -9.78 7.89
CA VAL A 12 -7.13 -9.67 7.73
C VAL A 12 -7.51 -8.72 6.59
N ILE A 13 -6.88 -7.54 6.47
CA ILE A 13 -7.32 -6.54 5.49
C ILE A 13 -6.42 -6.59 4.23
N PRO A 14 -5.12 -6.21 4.28
CA PRO A 14 -4.23 -6.31 3.13
C PRO A 14 -4.11 -7.72 2.56
N GLY A 15 -3.98 -8.76 3.39
CA GLY A 15 -3.92 -10.15 2.93
C GLY A 15 -5.19 -10.57 2.18
N THR A 16 -6.35 -10.18 2.69
CA THR A 16 -7.63 -10.46 2.01
C THR A 16 -7.73 -9.73 0.67
N VAL A 17 -7.46 -8.42 0.66
CA VAL A 17 -7.61 -7.57 -0.53
C VAL A 17 -6.55 -7.87 -1.59
N ALA A 18 -5.31 -8.12 -1.17
CA ALA A 18 -4.16 -8.28 -2.07
C ALA A 18 -3.93 -9.72 -2.52
N VAL A 19 -4.41 -10.72 -1.78
CA VAL A 19 -4.14 -12.14 -2.07
C VAL A 19 -5.43 -12.94 -2.19
N TYR A 20 -6.24 -13.01 -1.13
CA TYR A 20 -7.41 -13.89 -1.11
C TYR A 20 -8.41 -13.57 -2.22
N VAL A 21 -8.84 -12.31 -2.33
CA VAL A 21 -9.84 -11.88 -3.31
C VAL A 21 -9.32 -12.03 -4.76
N PRO A 22 -8.11 -11.56 -5.14
CA PRO A 22 -7.55 -11.78 -6.47
C PRO A 22 -7.49 -13.24 -6.87
N VAL A 23 -6.99 -14.11 -5.98
CA VAL A 23 -6.86 -15.55 -6.26
C VAL A 23 -8.24 -16.20 -6.40
N ARG A 24 -9.20 -15.85 -5.54
CA ARG A 24 -10.57 -16.39 -5.63
C ARG A 24 -11.29 -15.91 -6.87
N LEU A 25 -11.16 -14.64 -7.23
CA LEU A 25 -11.74 -14.05 -8.43
C LEU A 25 -11.16 -14.71 -9.69
N ALA A 26 -9.83 -14.86 -9.77
CA ALA A 26 -9.18 -15.53 -10.88
C ALA A 26 -9.63 -16.99 -11.03
N ARG A 27 -9.69 -17.74 -9.92
CA ARG A 27 -10.18 -19.13 -9.92
C ARG A 27 -11.65 -19.23 -10.31
N TRP A 28 -12.50 -18.32 -9.85
CA TRP A 28 -13.91 -18.26 -10.23
C TRP A 28 -14.08 -17.98 -11.74
N LEU A 29 -13.19 -17.18 -12.32
CA LEU A 29 -13.09 -16.94 -13.77
C LEU A 29 -12.43 -18.11 -14.53
N GLY A 30 -12.19 -19.26 -13.88
CA GLY A 30 -11.58 -20.45 -14.49
C GLY A 30 -10.10 -20.26 -14.87
N ARG A 31 -9.40 -19.28 -14.30
CA ARG A 31 -7.98 -19.03 -14.59
C ARG A 31 -7.08 -19.89 -13.73
N THR A 32 -6.12 -20.55 -14.36
CA THR A 32 -5.02 -21.27 -13.71
C THR A 32 -3.79 -20.39 -13.63
N LEU A 33 -2.85 -20.73 -12.74
CA LEU A 33 -1.54 -20.08 -12.72
C LEU A 33 -0.85 -20.35 -14.07
N CYS A 34 -0.32 -19.30 -14.68
CA CYS A 34 0.34 -19.37 -15.97
C CYS A 34 1.82 -19.00 -15.80
N GLU A 35 2.72 -19.91 -16.17
CA GLU A 35 4.17 -19.66 -16.27
C GLU A 35 4.55 -19.14 -17.67
N GLY A 36 3.65 -18.36 -18.28
CA GLY A 36 3.87 -17.76 -19.60
C GLY A 36 4.77 -16.52 -19.56
N ALA A 37 4.82 -15.78 -20.67
CA ALA A 37 5.69 -14.60 -20.83
C ALA A 37 5.50 -13.49 -19.77
N LEU A 38 4.35 -13.44 -19.09
CA LEU A 38 4.05 -12.47 -18.03
C LEU A 38 4.52 -12.91 -16.63
N PHE A 39 4.97 -14.15 -16.47
CA PHE A 39 5.38 -14.68 -15.16
C PHE A 39 6.55 -13.92 -14.52
N PRO A 40 7.64 -13.56 -15.25
CA PRO A 40 8.71 -12.75 -14.66
C PRO A 40 8.22 -11.38 -14.17
N LEU A 41 7.30 -10.76 -14.92
CA LEU A 41 6.68 -9.49 -14.52
C LEU A 41 5.87 -9.65 -13.23
N ALA A 42 5.15 -10.77 -13.07
CA ALA A 42 4.44 -11.08 -11.84
C ALA A 42 5.40 -11.17 -10.65
N ILE A 43 6.52 -11.90 -10.79
CA ILE A 43 7.53 -12.02 -9.73
C ILE A 43 8.13 -10.67 -9.34
N VAL A 44 8.48 -9.83 -10.32
CA VAL A 44 8.98 -8.47 -10.06
C VAL A 44 7.93 -7.64 -9.34
N ALA A 45 6.66 -7.69 -9.76
CA ALA A 45 5.58 -6.95 -9.13
C ALA A 45 5.34 -7.41 -7.67
N PHE A 46 5.39 -8.71 -7.39
CA PHE A 46 5.27 -9.23 -6.02
C PHE A 46 6.47 -8.85 -5.15
N ALA A 47 7.69 -8.97 -5.68
CA ALA A 47 8.90 -8.63 -4.94
C ALA A 47 8.91 -7.13 -4.58
N LEU A 48 8.59 -6.26 -5.54
CA LEU A 48 8.53 -4.81 -5.32
C LEU A 48 7.35 -4.44 -4.41
N GLY A 49 6.14 -4.92 -4.68
CA GLY A 49 4.94 -4.59 -3.91
C GLY A 49 5.01 -5.10 -2.48
N GLY A 50 5.42 -6.37 -2.31
CA GLY A 50 5.65 -6.98 -1.00
C GLY A 50 6.80 -6.30 -0.25
N GLY A 51 7.92 -6.02 -0.92
CA GLY A 51 9.06 -5.31 -0.34
C GLY A 51 8.69 -3.91 0.17
N ILE A 52 7.94 -3.13 -0.63
CA ILE A 52 7.40 -1.82 -0.22
C ILE A 52 6.50 -1.96 1.01
N TYR A 53 5.58 -2.92 0.99
CA TYR A 53 4.64 -3.14 2.08
C TYR A 53 5.36 -3.52 3.39
N LEU A 54 6.29 -4.48 3.33
CA LEU A 54 7.10 -4.91 4.46
C LEU A 54 7.98 -3.78 4.99
N TRP A 55 8.56 -2.96 4.12
CA TRP A 55 9.31 -1.77 4.53
C TRP A 55 8.41 -0.78 5.28
N CYS A 56 7.21 -0.50 4.76
CA CYS A 56 6.28 0.42 5.42
C CYS A 56 5.84 -0.12 6.80
N LEU A 57 5.59 -1.43 6.91
CA LEU A 57 5.32 -2.07 8.20
C LEU A 57 6.49 -1.93 9.18
N TRP A 58 7.73 -2.11 8.68
CA TRP A 58 8.93 -1.93 9.49
C TRP A 58 9.07 -0.49 9.98
N ASP A 59 8.85 0.50 9.11
CA ASP A 59 8.83 1.91 9.50
C ASP A 59 7.74 2.16 10.56
N PHE A 60 6.50 1.70 10.37
CA PHE A 60 5.47 1.87 11.41
C PHE A 60 5.83 1.22 12.75
N ALA A 61 6.41 0.01 12.72
CA ALA A 61 6.82 -0.68 13.94
C ALA A 61 7.99 0.01 14.66
N THR A 62 8.93 0.61 13.91
CA THR A 62 10.17 1.18 14.46
C THR A 62 10.12 2.70 14.72
N VAL A 63 9.44 3.50 13.88
CA VAL A 63 9.25 4.96 14.09
C VAL A 63 7.99 5.24 14.86
N GLY A 64 6.87 4.65 14.40
CA GLY A 64 5.53 5.14 14.73
C GLY A 64 5.10 4.78 16.14
N ARG A 65 5.67 3.70 16.70
CA ARG A 65 5.25 3.07 17.97
C ARG A 65 3.73 2.85 18.05
N GLY A 66 3.09 2.60 16.89
CA GLY A 66 1.65 2.46 16.68
C GLY A 66 1.34 1.51 15.52
N THR A 67 0.06 1.36 15.17
CA THR A 67 -0.40 0.48 14.07
C THR A 67 -0.97 1.30 12.92
N PRO A 68 -0.97 0.80 11.66
CA PRO A 68 -1.72 1.41 10.55
C PRO A 68 -3.25 1.44 10.79
N ALA A 69 -3.73 0.68 11.78
CA ALA A 69 -5.14 0.66 12.15
C ALA A 69 -5.53 1.96 12.89
N PRO A 70 -6.72 2.54 12.61
CA PRO A 70 -7.26 3.74 13.28
C PRO A 70 -7.35 3.65 14.81
N ILE A 71 -7.17 2.45 15.37
CA ILE A 71 -7.33 2.13 16.80
C ILE A 71 -6.05 2.46 17.60
N ASP A 72 -4.90 2.68 16.94
CA ASP A 72 -3.64 3.03 17.62
C ASP A 72 -2.82 4.03 16.77
N ALA A 73 -3.33 5.27 16.68
CA ALA A 73 -2.78 6.32 15.83
C ALA A 73 -1.29 6.61 16.16
N PRO A 74 -0.41 6.74 15.15
CA PRO A 74 1.00 7.06 15.37
C PRO A 74 1.16 8.40 16.12
N LYS A 75 1.97 8.42 17.19
CA LYS A 75 2.27 9.64 17.96
C LYS A 75 3.19 10.63 17.23
N ARG A 76 3.70 10.27 16.04
CA ARG A 76 4.56 11.09 15.18
C ARG A 76 4.26 10.80 13.72
N LEU A 77 4.22 11.86 12.90
CA LEU A 77 4.05 11.75 11.47
C LEU A 77 5.25 10.99 10.86
N VAL A 78 4.98 9.85 10.22
CA VAL A 78 6.04 9.04 9.58
C VAL A 78 6.38 9.65 8.22
N VAL A 79 7.41 10.50 8.18
CA VAL A 79 7.90 11.16 6.95
C VAL A 79 9.26 10.62 6.47
N ARG A 80 9.66 9.42 6.94
CA ARG A 80 10.95 8.79 6.59
C ARG A 80 10.77 7.59 5.67
N GLY A 81 11.89 7.08 5.14
CA GLY A 81 11.88 5.91 4.27
C GLY A 81 11.13 6.19 2.96
N LEU A 82 10.21 5.29 2.62
CA LEU A 82 9.40 5.39 1.39
C LEU A 82 8.40 6.56 1.42
N TYR A 83 8.02 7.01 2.62
CA TYR A 83 7.11 8.16 2.80
C TYR A 83 7.73 9.50 2.34
N ARG A 84 9.02 9.55 2.00
CA ARG A 84 9.65 10.73 1.39
C ARG A 84 9.31 10.88 -0.09
N TYR A 85 8.97 9.78 -0.77
CA TYR A 85 8.72 9.78 -2.21
C TYR A 85 7.23 9.93 -2.52
N THR A 86 6.38 9.27 -1.73
CA THR A 86 4.92 9.35 -1.86
C THR A 86 4.29 9.30 -0.47
N ARG A 87 3.13 9.92 -0.29
CA ARG A 87 2.41 9.91 1.00
C ARG A 87 1.76 8.56 1.31
N ASN A 88 1.55 7.73 0.27
CA ASN A 88 0.78 6.49 0.35
C ASN A 88 1.55 5.25 -0.18
N PRO A 89 2.83 5.03 0.22
CA PRO A 89 3.65 3.96 -0.35
C PRO A 89 3.11 2.56 -0.05
N MET A 90 2.53 2.36 1.14
CA MET A 90 1.92 1.07 1.53
C MET A 90 0.78 0.67 0.58
N TYR A 91 -0.11 1.60 0.24
CA TYR A 91 -1.21 1.37 -0.70
C TYR A 91 -0.69 1.06 -2.11
N VAL A 92 0.38 1.76 -2.56
CA VAL A 92 1.05 1.47 -3.83
C VAL A 92 1.61 0.04 -3.83
N GLY A 93 2.23 -0.40 -2.73
CA GLY A 93 2.72 -1.77 -2.57
C GLY A 93 1.61 -2.82 -2.72
N VAL A 94 0.45 -2.59 -2.09
CA VAL A 94 -0.73 -3.46 -2.21
C VAL A 94 -1.24 -3.53 -3.65
N LEU A 95 -1.35 -2.39 -4.34
CA LEU A 95 -1.78 -2.36 -5.74
C LEU A 95 -0.80 -3.09 -6.67
N LEU A 96 0.51 -2.98 -6.43
CA LEU A 96 1.52 -3.71 -7.18
C LEU A 96 1.39 -5.23 -7.00
N VAL A 97 1.08 -5.71 -5.80
CA VAL A 97 0.79 -7.14 -5.58
C VAL A 97 -0.42 -7.59 -6.38
N ILE A 98 -1.50 -6.80 -6.45
CA ILE A 98 -2.68 -7.13 -7.25
C ILE A 98 -2.34 -7.15 -8.75
N VAL A 99 -1.52 -6.22 -9.23
CA VAL A 99 -1.00 -6.22 -10.61
C VAL A 99 -0.15 -7.47 -10.89
N GLY A 100 0.65 -7.91 -9.91
CA GLY A 100 1.38 -9.18 -9.99
C GLY A 100 0.45 -10.38 -10.20
N TRP A 101 -0.68 -10.43 -9.50
CA TRP A 101 -1.69 -11.46 -9.74
C TRP A 101 -2.35 -11.35 -11.11
N ALA A 102 -2.61 -10.13 -11.60
CA ALA A 102 -3.13 -9.91 -12.95
C ALA A 102 -2.18 -10.46 -14.03
N ALA A 103 -0.88 -10.26 -13.84
CA ALA A 103 0.15 -10.81 -14.71
C ALA A 103 0.25 -12.34 -14.61
N TRP A 104 0.25 -12.90 -13.39
CA TRP A 104 0.39 -14.36 -13.19
C TRP A 104 -0.81 -15.16 -13.73
N PHE A 105 -2.03 -14.66 -13.52
CA PHE A 105 -3.24 -15.27 -14.07
C PHE A 105 -3.55 -14.82 -15.51
N ALA A 106 -2.71 -13.94 -16.08
CA ALA A 106 -2.85 -13.37 -17.42
C ALA A 106 -4.29 -12.89 -17.72
N THR A 107 -4.88 -12.12 -16.81
CA THR A 107 -6.30 -11.71 -16.89
C THR A 107 -6.50 -10.22 -16.63
N PRO A 108 -7.17 -9.49 -17.54
CA PRO A 108 -7.42 -8.05 -17.37
C PRO A 108 -8.45 -7.75 -16.28
N TRP A 109 -9.27 -8.74 -15.88
CA TRP A 109 -10.26 -8.58 -14.81
C TRP A 109 -9.62 -8.20 -13.46
N LEU A 110 -8.39 -8.68 -13.21
CA LEU A 110 -7.65 -8.30 -12.01
C LEU A 110 -7.08 -6.88 -12.09
N LEU A 111 -6.88 -6.32 -13.29
CA LEU A 111 -6.55 -4.90 -13.45
C LEU A 111 -7.77 -4.01 -13.17
N LEU A 112 -8.97 -4.43 -13.57
CA LEU A 112 -10.21 -3.75 -13.20
C LEU A 112 -10.43 -3.79 -11.68
N TYR A 113 -10.17 -4.93 -11.05
CA TYR A 113 -10.18 -5.05 -9.60
C TYR A 113 -9.14 -4.13 -8.94
N ALA A 114 -7.90 -4.09 -9.45
CA ALA A 114 -6.87 -3.17 -8.97
C ALA A 114 -7.31 -1.70 -9.09
N ALA A 115 -7.94 -1.31 -10.20
CA ALA A 115 -8.48 0.03 -10.38
C ALA A 115 -9.58 0.34 -9.35
N GLY A 116 -10.50 -0.57 -9.10
CA GLY A 116 -11.53 -0.43 -8.07
C GLY A 116 -10.94 -0.27 -6.66
N VAL A 117 -9.93 -1.07 -6.32
CA VAL A 117 -9.20 -0.95 -5.05
C VAL A 117 -8.45 0.39 -4.97
N ALA A 118 -7.83 0.84 -6.06
CA ALA A 118 -7.14 2.14 -6.11
C ALA A 118 -8.12 3.30 -5.88
N THR A 119 -9.32 3.24 -6.48
CA THR A 119 -10.39 4.21 -6.23
C THR A 119 -10.82 4.19 -4.77
N LEU A 120 -11.05 3.02 -4.18
CA LEU A 120 -11.40 2.90 -2.76
C LEU A 120 -10.31 3.48 -1.84
N PHE A 121 -9.05 3.17 -2.09
CA PHE A 121 -7.93 3.77 -1.36
C PHE A 121 -7.90 5.29 -1.54
N HIS A 122 -8.13 5.80 -2.74
CA HIS A 122 -8.20 7.24 -2.98
C HIS A 122 -9.30 7.92 -2.18
N LEU A 123 -10.52 7.37 -2.22
CA LEU A 123 -11.66 7.91 -1.49
C LEU A 123 -11.43 7.86 0.02
N PHE A 124 -10.88 6.76 0.54
CA PHE A 124 -10.54 6.64 1.96
C PHE A 124 -9.48 7.66 2.37
N VAL A 125 -8.41 7.81 1.59
CA VAL A 125 -7.34 8.76 1.87
C VAL A 125 -7.88 10.20 1.89
N VAL A 126 -8.63 10.61 0.87
CA VAL A 126 -9.12 11.99 0.77
C VAL A 126 -10.25 12.27 1.75
N GLY A 127 -11.16 11.31 1.96
CA GLY A 127 -12.35 11.48 2.79
C GLY A 127 -12.10 11.31 4.28
N TYR A 128 -11.09 10.51 4.67
CA TYR A 128 -10.84 10.17 6.06
C TYR A 128 -9.40 10.44 6.49
N GLU A 129 -8.42 9.89 5.78
CA GLU A 129 -7.03 9.90 6.23
C GLU A 129 -6.41 11.31 6.25
N GLU A 130 -6.46 12.06 5.13
CA GLU A 130 -5.90 13.41 5.08
C GLU A 130 -6.63 14.38 6.04
N PRO A 131 -7.98 14.41 6.13
CA PRO A 131 -8.67 15.25 7.10
C PRO A 131 -8.30 14.89 8.55
N HIS A 132 -8.19 13.60 8.88
CA HIS A 132 -7.76 13.16 10.19
C HIS A 132 -6.32 13.61 10.49
N LEU A 133 -5.38 13.39 9.57
CA LEU A 133 -3.98 13.80 9.72
C LEU A 133 -3.83 15.32 9.81
N ARG A 134 -4.62 16.10 9.06
CA ARG A 134 -4.68 17.57 9.20
C ARG A 134 -5.13 17.99 10.59
N ARG A 135 -6.15 17.33 11.16
CA ARG A 135 -6.64 17.64 12.52
C ARG A 135 -5.62 17.31 13.61
N VAL A 136 -4.87 16.22 13.45
CA VAL A 136 -3.89 15.75 14.45
C VAL A 136 -2.56 16.51 14.37
N PHE A 137 -2.05 16.77 13.17
CA PHE A 137 -0.69 17.29 12.96
C PHE A 137 -0.65 18.73 12.41
N GLY A 138 -1.78 19.29 11.98
CA GLY A 138 -1.89 20.69 11.54
C GLY A 138 -0.86 21.07 10.48
N ALA A 139 -0.12 22.15 10.76
CA ALA A 139 0.86 22.75 9.85
C ALA A 139 2.00 21.78 9.43
N GLU A 140 2.40 20.83 10.28
CA GLU A 140 3.43 19.85 9.94
C GLU A 140 2.99 18.97 8.76
N TYR A 141 1.72 18.56 8.77
CA TYR A 141 1.15 17.74 7.71
C TYR A 141 0.92 18.54 6.42
N GLU A 142 0.54 19.81 6.50
CA GLU A 142 0.43 20.67 5.33
C GLU A 142 1.80 20.89 4.66
N ALA A 143 2.84 21.16 5.45
CA ALA A 143 4.20 21.28 4.95
C ALA A 143 4.69 19.97 4.31
N TYR A 144 4.31 18.82 4.86
CA TYR A 144 4.58 17.51 4.26
C TYR A 144 3.85 17.33 2.92
N CYS A 145 2.57 17.68 2.84
CA CYS A 145 1.77 17.60 1.61
C CYS A 145 2.32 18.49 0.49
N ALA A 146 2.91 19.64 0.81
CA ALA A 146 3.54 20.52 -0.17
C ALA A 146 4.81 19.91 -0.79
N ARG A 147 5.52 19.06 -0.03
CA ARG A 147 6.79 18.43 -0.47
C ARG A 147 6.57 17.11 -1.20
N VAL A 148 5.59 16.32 -0.79
CA VAL A 148 5.41 14.92 -1.24
C VAL A 148 4.08 14.71 -1.94
N SER A 149 4.12 14.10 -3.13
CA SER A 149 2.93 13.74 -3.91
C SER A 149 2.10 12.68 -3.20
N ARG A 150 0.79 12.68 -3.46
CA ARG A 150 -0.14 11.72 -2.86
C ARG A 150 0.14 10.28 -3.29
N TRP A 151 0.43 10.07 -4.57
CA TRP A 151 0.50 8.74 -5.19
C TRP A 151 1.80 8.53 -5.97
N VAL A 152 2.11 9.46 -6.88
CA VAL A 152 3.27 9.35 -7.78
C VAL A 152 4.56 9.62 -7.01
N PRO A 153 5.52 8.68 -6.96
CA PRO A 153 6.81 8.89 -6.30
C PRO A 153 7.56 10.10 -6.90
N LEU A 154 7.88 11.08 -6.07
CA LEU A 154 8.70 12.23 -6.47
C LEU A 154 10.16 12.00 -6.02
N PHE A 155 11.01 11.61 -6.96
CA PHE A 155 12.45 11.38 -6.70
C PHE A 155 13.26 12.69 -6.65
N SER A 156 12.75 13.78 -7.21
CA SER A 156 13.45 15.07 -7.37
C SER A 156 13.49 15.95 -6.11
N ARG A 157 12.71 15.64 -5.07
CA ARG A 157 12.56 16.47 -3.87
C ARG A 157 13.16 15.87 -2.60
N VAL A 158 13.87 14.75 -2.71
CA VAL A 158 14.55 14.13 -1.58
C VAL A 158 15.85 14.90 -1.31
N ARG A 159 15.78 15.90 -0.43
CA ARG A 159 16.99 16.50 0.14
C ARG A 159 17.68 15.42 0.98
N LYS A 160 18.98 15.20 0.70
CA LYS A 160 19.87 14.39 1.53
C LYS A 160 20.13 15.21 2.79
N ASP A 161 19.33 14.97 3.82
CA ASP A 161 19.63 15.42 5.18
C ASP A 161 20.34 14.29 5.92
#